data_AF-A0A0R0GLL3-F1
#
_entry.id   AF-A0A0R0GLL3-F1
#
_cell.length_a   1.000
_cell.length_b   1.000
_cell.length_c   1.000
_cell.angle_alpha   90.00
_cell.angle_beta   90.00
_cell.angle_gamma   90.00
#
_symmetry.space_group_name_H-M   'P 1'
#
loop_
_entity.id
_entity.type
_entity.pdbx_description
1 polymer ?
#
loop_
_entity_poly.entity_id
_entity_poly.type
_entity_poly.pdbx_seq_one_letter_code
_entity_poly.pdbx_strand_id
1 'polypeptide(L)'
;MEPEFWDKNPFKDIAKAFPPKFHFRLTAINKTRKFYEFILVDTNSVSIKHFKDNNDPSLNTHLTIQILKVLQPRHFGSNLNQPKKFSAPFDPAGYAYWDYVDAWTNVFWHQNSKFKHLWLIYFKTNTTYNFPNWWNFFGPTLAIYPDQVQQGFEQFSKMFNTQESRILADLMYFSTFALSWIFSWQYRYGKIEGNKQFPPLRSRSKESLAKNLKEVLQILQQEEEECSSSKKEETSSSEEEDDSFYQNEDDCWY
;
A
#
# COMPACT_ATOMS: atom_id res chain seq x y z
N MET A 1 -27.59 -2.98 4.13
CA MET A 1 -27.42 -2.65 5.55
C MET A 1 -28.79 -2.24 6.05
N GLU A 2 -29.25 -2.82 7.16
CA GLU A 2 -30.57 -2.48 7.69
C GLU A 2 -30.60 -1.02 8.18
N PRO A 3 -31.75 -0.32 8.13
CA PRO A 3 -31.83 1.12 8.39
C PRO A 3 -31.28 1.54 9.76
N GLU A 4 -31.39 0.68 10.76
CA GLU A 4 -30.91 0.91 12.14
C GLU A 4 -29.38 1.01 12.26
N PHE A 5 -28.64 0.40 11.34
CA PHE A 5 -27.18 0.49 11.32
C PHE A 5 -26.68 1.72 10.56
N TRP A 6 -27.56 2.37 9.78
CA TRP A 6 -27.21 3.48 8.90
C TRP A 6 -26.95 4.78 9.67
N ASP A 7 -25.90 5.48 9.28
CA ASP A 7 -25.55 6.83 9.70
C ASP A 7 -25.43 7.71 8.43
N LYS A 8 -25.47 9.03 8.58
CA LYS A 8 -25.19 9.94 7.46
C LYS A 8 -23.70 10.01 7.16
N ASN A 9 -22.87 9.69 8.14
CA ASN A 9 -21.42 9.68 8.04
C ASN A 9 -20.91 8.25 7.77
N PRO A 10 -20.36 7.96 6.58
CA PRO A 10 -19.89 6.62 6.24
C PRO A 10 -18.81 6.10 7.20
N PHE A 11 -18.04 7.00 7.83
CA PHE A 11 -17.01 6.59 8.80
C PHE A 11 -17.61 5.99 10.08
N LYS A 12 -18.80 6.43 10.49
CA LYS A 12 -19.49 5.89 11.67
C LYS A 12 -20.09 4.51 11.40
N ASP A 13 -20.62 4.28 10.21
CA ASP A 13 -21.16 2.96 9.82
C ASP A 13 -20.07 1.90 9.76
N ILE A 14 -18.92 2.27 9.21
CA ILE A 14 -17.78 1.37 9.08
C ILE A 14 -17.21 0.99 10.44
N ALA A 15 -17.20 1.90 11.42
CA ALA A 15 -16.78 1.58 12.78
C ALA A 15 -17.67 0.52 13.46
N LYS A 16 -18.91 0.32 12.97
CA LYS A 16 -19.79 -0.78 13.39
C LYS A 16 -19.53 -2.07 12.60
N ALA A 17 -19.09 -1.94 11.35
CA ALA A 17 -18.92 -3.07 10.42
C ALA A 17 -17.57 -3.79 10.58
N PHE A 18 -16.52 -3.08 10.98
CA PHE A 18 -15.17 -3.62 11.14
C PHE A 18 -14.62 -3.35 12.55
N PRO A 19 -13.77 -4.24 13.08
CA PRO A 19 -13.05 -3.97 14.30
C PRO A 19 -12.16 -2.71 14.18
N PRO A 20 -11.84 -2.04 15.29
CA PRO A 20 -10.94 -0.88 15.27
C PRO A 20 -9.60 -1.20 14.58
N LYS A 21 -9.12 -0.28 13.73
CA LYS A 21 -7.90 -0.42 12.90
C LYS A 21 -8.00 -1.40 11.72
N PHE A 22 -9.18 -1.96 11.47
CA PHE A 22 -9.46 -2.81 10.32
C PHE A 22 -10.38 -2.13 9.32
N HIS A 23 -10.07 -2.29 8.04
CA HIS A 23 -10.83 -1.75 6.92
C HIS A 23 -11.18 -2.81 5.87
N PHE A 24 -10.96 -4.07 6.21
CA PHE A 24 -11.25 -5.24 5.40
C PHE A 24 -11.86 -6.33 6.28
N ARG A 25 -12.53 -7.30 5.63
CA ARG A 25 -13.14 -8.43 6.32
C ARG A 25 -12.04 -9.36 6.82
N LEU A 26 -11.99 -9.57 8.14
CA LEU A 26 -11.09 -10.54 8.74
C LEU A 26 -11.50 -11.97 8.34
N THR A 27 -10.55 -12.74 7.85
CA THR A 27 -10.69 -14.20 7.70
C THR A 27 -10.35 -14.92 9.00
N ALA A 28 -9.45 -14.36 9.82
CA ALA A 28 -9.12 -14.79 11.17
C ALA A 28 -8.76 -13.59 12.05
N ILE A 29 -9.07 -13.65 13.35
CA ILE A 29 -8.88 -12.52 14.29
C ILE A 29 -7.40 -12.13 14.45
N ASN A 30 -6.49 -13.09 14.40
CA ASN A 30 -5.05 -12.88 14.54
C ASN A 30 -4.35 -12.46 13.24
N LYS A 31 -5.02 -12.55 12.08
CA LYS A 31 -4.47 -12.10 10.80
C LYS A 31 -4.70 -10.60 10.61
N THR A 32 -3.95 -9.84 11.37
CA THR A 32 -4.08 -8.38 11.42
C THR A 32 -3.54 -7.70 10.15
N ARG A 33 -3.76 -6.38 9.97
CA ARG A 33 -3.02 -5.62 8.94
C ARG A 33 -1.51 -5.73 9.14
N LYS A 34 -1.03 -5.64 10.39
CA LYS A 34 0.39 -5.79 10.72
C LYS A 34 0.91 -7.17 10.29
N PHE A 35 0.12 -8.24 10.44
CA PHE A 35 0.48 -9.58 9.94
C PHE A 35 0.71 -9.59 8.42
N TYR A 36 -0.22 -9.01 7.64
CA TYR A 36 -0.09 -8.97 6.19
C TYR A 36 1.09 -8.12 5.73
N GLU A 37 1.31 -6.98 6.37
CA GLU A 37 2.49 -6.16 6.12
C GLU A 37 3.79 -6.91 6.43
N PHE A 38 3.82 -7.59 7.58
CA PHE A 38 4.95 -8.40 8.02
C PHE A 38 5.31 -9.49 7.01
N ILE A 39 4.32 -10.15 6.39
CA ILE A 39 4.56 -11.10 5.29
C ILE A 39 5.33 -10.46 4.14
N LEU A 40 4.94 -9.28 3.70
CA LEU A 40 5.57 -8.64 2.54
C LEU A 40 7.00 -8.19 2.86
N VAL A 41 7.24 -7.70 4.07
CA VAL A 41 8.57 -7.28 4.54
C VAL A 41 9.48 -8.50 4.78
N ASP A 42 9.03 -9.49 5.54
CA ASP A 42 9.80 -10.71 5.87
C ASP A 42 10.20 -11.51 4.62
N THR A 43 9.33 -11.53 3.60
CA THR A 43 9.65 -12.16 2.30
C THR A 43 10.60 -11.33 1.45
N ASN A 44 10.97 -10.12 1.87
CA ASN A 44 11.65 -9.11 1.08
C ASN A 44 10.90 -8.78 -0.22
N SER A 45 9.56 -8.88 -0.21
CA SER A 45 8.72 -8.53 -1.37
C SER A 45 8.56 -7.02 -1.50
N VAL A 46 8.61 -6.30 -0.39
CA VAL A 46 8.51 -4.84 -0.34
C VAL A 46 9.47 -4.26 0.69
N SER A 47 9.85 -2.99 0.52
CA SER A 47 10.41 -2.14 1.58
C SER A 47 9.38 -1.05 1.89
N ILE A 48 9.07 -0.86 3.18
CA ILE A 48 8.07 0.11 3.65
C ILE A 48 8.73 1.08 4.63
N LYS A 49 8.53 2.39 4.41
CA LYS A 49 8.91 3.42 5.38
C LYS A 49 7.67 4.13 5.92
N HIS A 50 7.67 4.33 7.22
CA HIS A 50 6.57 4.94 7.96
C HIS A 50 6.88 6.39 8.33
N PHE A 51 6.05 7.32 7.85
CA PHE A 51 6.20 8.74 8.18
C PHE A 51 5.10 9.16 9.15
N LYS A 52 5.52 9.70 10.30
CA LYS A 52 4.65 10.14 11.39
C LYS A 52 4.38 11.64 11.30
N ASP A 53 3.30 12.11 11.91
CA ASP A 53 3.00 13.55 12.02
C ASP A 53 3.90 14.16 13.09
N ASN A 54 4.60 15.25 12.78
CA ASN A 54 5.50 15.92 13.73
C ASN A 54 4.77 16.41 14.99
N ASN A 55 3.47 16.72 14.90
CA ASN A 55 2.66 17.16 16.03
C ASN A 55 1.93 16.00 16.72
N ASP A 56 1.83 14.84 16.08
CA ASP A 56 1.13 13.67 16.59
C ASP A 56 1.80 12.38 16.10
N PRO A 57 2.86 11.91 16.77
CA PRO A 57 3.62 10.72 16.36
C PRO A 57 2.80 9.43 16.30
N SER A 58 1.60 9.43 16.89
CA SER A 58 0.68 8.28 16.79
C SER A 58 0.01 8.17 15.41
N LEU A 59 0.10 9.21 14.58
CA LEU A 59 -0.50 9.28 13.26
C LEU A 59 0.55 9.09 12.17
N ASN A 60 0.45 7.97 11.45
CA ASN A 60 1.12 7.86 10.17
C ASN A 60 0.44 8.82 9.18
N THR A 61 1.17 9.84 8.74
CA THR A 61 0.70 10.78 7.72
C THR A 61 0.65 10.06 6.38
N HIS A 62 1.78 9.48 5.99
CA HIS A 62 1.94 8.77 4.73
C HIS A 62 2.94 7.60 4.87
N LEU A 63 2.85 6.65 3.94
CA LEU A 63 3.73 5.49 3.86
C LEU A 63 4.31 5.44 2.46
N THR A 64 5.61 5.20 2.37
CA THR A 64 6.24 4.84 1.10
C THR A 64 6.39 3.33 1.03
N ILE A 65 6.05 2.74 -0.11
CA ILE A 65 6.24 1.30 -0.34
C ILE A 65 6.94 1.08 -1.68
N GLN A 66 8.10 0.46 -1.63
CA GLN A 66 8.82 0.02 -2.81
C GLN A 66 8.59 -1.47 -3.01
N ILE A 67 7.99 -1.84 -4.14
CA ILE A 67 7.78 -3.23 -4.52
C ILE A 67 9.08 -3.77 -5.10
N LEU A 68 9.66 -4.75 -4.40
CA LEU A 68 10.97 -5.33 -4.70
C LEU A 68 10.87 -6.61 -5.52
N LYS A 69 9.86 -7.44 -5.24
CA LYS A 69 9.56 -8.68 -5.98
C LYS A 69 8.16 -9.19 -5.64
N VAL A 70 7.66 -10.10 -6.49
CA VAL A 70 6.42 -10.82 -6.23
C VAL A 70 6.70 -12.32 -6.29
N LEU A 71 6.41 -13.03 -5.19
CA LEU A 71 6.59 -14.47 -5.12
C LEU A 71 5.47 -15.18 -5.89
N GLN A 72 5.89 -16.04 -6.82
CA GLN A 72 5.05 -17.01 -7.49
C GLN A 72 4.77 -18.26 -6.63
N PRO A 73 3.69 -19.02 -6.91
CA PRO A 73 3.34 -20.26 -6.20
C PRO A 73 4.51 -21.24 -6.03
N ARG A 74 5.37 -21.38 -7.06
CA ARG A 74 6.54 -22.28 -7.04
C ARG A 74 7.52 -22.01 -5.89
N HIS A 75 7.57 -20.77 -5.39
CA HIS A 75 8.44 -20.44 -4.26
C HIS A 75 7.89 -20.99 -2.94
N PHE A 76 6.63 -21.44 -2.88
CA PHE A 76 5.99 -22.05 -1.71
C PHE A 76 6.03 -23.58 -1.71
N GLY A 77 6.64 -24.21 -2.72
CA GLY A 77 6.72 -25.66 -2.85
C GLY A 77 5.45 -26.27 -3.48
N SER A 78 5.28 -27.58 -3.32
CA SER A 78 4.18 -28.34 -3.93
C SER A 78 2.84 -28.15 -3.20
N ASN A 79 2.86 -27.87 -1.89
CA ASN A 79 1.66 -27.65 -1.09
C ASN A 79 1.52 -26.19 -0.69
N LEU A 80 0.67 -25.45 -1.42
CA LEU A 80 0.41 -24.02 -1.19
C LEU A 80 -0.27 -23.71 0.15
N ASN A 81 -0.87 -24.72 0.80
CA ASN A 81 -1.51 -24.57 2.10
C ASN A 81 -0.54 -24.85 3.27
N GLN A 82 0.67 -25.32 2.99
CA GLN A 82 1.67 -25.55 4.02
C GLN A 82 2.22 -24.20 4.52
N PRO A 83 2.09 -23.87 5.81
CA PRO A 83 2.62 -22.63 6.34
C PRO A 83 4.15 -22.60 6.31
N LYS A 84 4.72 -21.47 5.91
CA LYS A 84 6.12 -21.11 6.15
C LYS A 84 6.23 -20.35 7.45
N LYS A 85 7.34 -20.55 8.17
CA LYS A 85 7.67 -19.75 9.35
C LYS A 85 8.23 -18.40 8.91
N PHE A 86 7.93 -17.37 9.69
CA PHE A 86 8.60 -16.08 9.58
C PHE A 86 10.07 -16.18 10.02
N SER A 87 10.90 -15.24 9.57
CA SER A 87 12.30 -15.14 9.99
C SER A 87 12.44 -14.61 11.43
N ALA A 88 11.49 -13.80 11.89
CA ALA A 88 11.40 -13.31 13.27
C ALA A 88 10.11 -13.78 13.97
N PRO A 89 10.07 -13.82 15.32
CA PRO A 89 8.89 -14.19 16.06
C PRO A 89 7.69 -13.28 15.74
N PHE A 90 6.54 -13.89 15.44
CA PHE A 90 5.28 -13.20 15.18
C PHE A 90 4.10 -14.11 15.57
N ASP A 91 2.92 -13.56 15.80
CA ASP A 91 1.68 -14.31 15.99
C ASP A 91 0.65 -13.95 14.91
N PRO A 92 0.25 -14.88 14.03
CA PRO A 92 0.68 -16.29 13.96
C PRO A 92 2.14 -16.44 13.52
N ALA A 93 2.79 -17.54 13.92
CA ALA A 93 4.22 -17.80 13.66
C ALA A 93 4.56 -18.08 12.18
N GLY A 94 3.57 -18.08 11.30
CA GLY A 94 3.76 -18.40 9.90
C GLY A 94 2.57 -18.06 9.02
N TYR A 95 2.75 -18.25 7.72
CA TYR A 95 1.81 -17.88 6.68
C TYR A 95 1.86 -18.88 5.52
N ALA A 96 0.72 -19.11 4.87
CA ALA A 96 0.64 -19.92 3.65
C ALA A 96 0.73 -19.05 2.38
N TYR A 97 0.72 -19.66 1.19
CA TYR A 97 0.70 -18.92 -0.07
C TYR A 97 -0.51 -18.00 -0.19
N TRP A 98 -1.69 -18.45 0.26
CA TRP A 98 -2.91 -17.64 0.20
C TRP A 98 -2.85 -16.42 1.11
N ASP A 99 -2.18 -16.53 2.27
CA ASP A 99 -1.92 -15.39 3.14
C ASP A 99 -1.01 -14.37 2.46
N TYR A 100 -0.01 -14.84 1.70
CA TYR A 100 0.84 -13.97 0.88
C TYR A 100 0.06 -13.26 -0.23
N VAL A 101 -0.86 -13.96 -0.90
CA VAL A 101 -1.74 -13.35 -1.91
C VAL A 101 -2.66 -12.30 -1.28
N ASP A 102 -3.26 -12.61 -0.13
CA ASP A 102 -4.11 -11.67 0.62
C ASP A 102 -3.31 -10.49 1.19
N ALA A 103 -2.01 -10.66 1.45
CA ALA A 103 -1.16 -9.58 1.93
C ALA A 103 -1.11 -8.40 0.95
N TRP A 104 -1.05 -8.69 -0.35
CA TRP A 104 -1.04 -7.68 -1.41
C TRP A 104 -2.31 -6.84 -1.47
N THR A 105 -3.45 -7.34 -1.00
CA THR A 105 -4.69 -6.55 -0.95
C THR A 105 -4.88 -5.90 0.41
N ASN A 106 -4.51 -6.59 1.49
CA ASN A 106 -4.77 -6.14 2.85
C ASN A 106 -3.83 -5.05 3.36
N VAL A 107 -2.60 -4.96 2.83
CA VAL A 107 -1.65 -3.92 3.23
C VAL A 107 -2.15 -2.52 2.85
N PHE A 108 -2.67 -2.36 1.62
CA PHE A 108 -3.09 -1.04 1.09
C PHE A 108 -4.37 -0.50 1.74
N TRP A 109 -5.12 -1.33 2.47
CA TRP A 109 -6.24 -0.90 3.28
C TRP A 109 -5.82 -0.19 4.58
N HIS A 110 -4.53 0.07 4.80
CA HIS A 110 -4.12 0.95 5.88
C HIS A 110 -4.74 2.34 5.72
N GLN A 111 -5.13 2.91 6.87
CA GLN A 111 -5.71 4.24 6.96
C GLN A 111 -5.45 4.77 8.37
N ASN A 112 -5.32 6.10 8.49
CA ASN A 112 -5.18 6.77 9.77
C ASN A 112 -6.54 7.20 10.32
N SER A 113 -6.60 7.57 11.60
CA SER A 113 -7.84 7.99 12.28
C SER A 113 -8.50 9.22 11.63
N LYS A 114 -7.72 10.04 10.91
CA LYS A 114 -8.18 11.24 10.18
C LYS A 114 -8.65 10.93 8.75
N PHE A 115 -8.57 9.69 8.28
CA PHE A 115 -8.89 9.28 6.90
C PHE A 115 -8.14 10.10 5.82
N LYS A 116 -6.90 10.47 6.11
CA LYS A 116 -6.03 11.27 5.22
C LYS A 116 -4.76 10.53 4.81
N HIS A 117 -4.68 9.24 5.10
CA HIS A 117 -3.51 8.44 4.79
C HIS A 117 -3.26 8.34 3.27
N LEU A 118 -1.99 8.37 2.90
CA LEU A 118 -1.49 8.32 1.53
C LEU A 118 -0.41 7.25 1.44
N TRP A 119 -0.48 6.46 0.38
CA TRP A 119 0.57 5.55 -0.04
C TRP A 119 1.30 6.17 -1.23
N LEU A 120 2.63 6.24 -1.16
CA LEU A 120 3.46 6.52 -2.31
C LEU A 120 4.13 5.20 -2.74
N ILE A 121 3.75 4.70 -3.91
CA ILE A 121 4.08 3.35 -4.37
C ILE A 121 5.13 3.42 -5.47
N TYR A 122 6.16 2.60 -5.34
CA TYR A 122 7.29 2.50 -6.28
C TYR A 122 7.50 1.06 -6.74
N PHE A 123 8.15 0.91 -7.89
CA PHE A 123 8.72 -0.34 -8.33
C PHE A 123 10.24 -0.28 -8.26
N LYS A 124 10.87 -1.38 -7.86
CA LYS A 124 12.29 -1.60 -8.10
C LYS A 124 12.54 -1.76 -9.61
N THR A 125 13.58 -1.11 -10.12
CA THR A 125 14.00 -1.25 -11.53
C THR A 125 14.53 -2.66 -11.81
N ASN A 126 14.61 -3.02 -13.10
CA ASN A 126 15.23 -4.27 -13.57
C ASN A 126 14.65 -5.55 -12.93
N THR A 127 13.37 -5.51 -12.56
CA THR A 127 12.68 -6.62 -11.90
C THR A 127 11.50 -7.05 -12.77
N THR A 128 11.37 -8.36 -13.00
CA THR A 128 10.19 -8.92 -13.64
C THR A 128 9.16 -9.26 -12.58
N TYR A 129 7.96 -8.72 -12.74
CA TYR A 129 6.90 -8.91 -11.78
C TYR A 129 5.77 -9.76 -12.38
N ASN A 130 5.27 -10.70 -11.58
CA ASN A 130 4.09 -11.48 -11.92
C ASN A 130 3.03 -11.23 -10.85
N PHE A 131 2.32 -10.13 -11.00
CA PHE A 131 1.47 -9.57 -9.95
C PHE A 131 0.15 -10.32 -9.76
N PRO A 132 -0.35 -10.42 -8.52
CA PRO A 132 -1.74 -10.79 -8.25
C PRO A 132 -2.71 -9.72 -8.76
N ASN A 133 -4.01 -10.05 -8.76
CA ASN A 133 -5.12 -9.18 -9.21
C ASN A 133 -5.31 -7.86 -8.41
N TRP A 134 -4.42 -7.51 -7.47
CA TRP A 134 -4.52 -6.33 -6.62
C TRP A 134 -4.42 -5.02 -7.43
N TRP A 135 -3.69 -5.02 -8.55
CA TRP A 135 -3.53 -3.83 -9.41
C TRP A 135 -4.87 -3.23 -9.86
N ASN A 136 -5.88 -4.07 -10.13
CA ASN A 136 -7.22 -3.60 -10.52
C ASN A 136 -7.90 -2.71 -9.47
N PHE A 137 -7.48 -2.80 -8.21
CA PHE A 137 -8.06 -2.05 -7.09
C PHE A 137 -7.20 -0.87 -6.65
N PHE A 138 -5.87 -1.00 -6.72
CA PHE A 138 -4.93 -0.07 -6.12
C PHE A 138 -3.98 0.61 -7.12
N GLY A 139 -3.98 0.14 -8.37
CA GLY A 139 -3.29 0.78 -9.48
C GLY A 139 -3.88 2.15 -9.81
N PRO A 140 -3.10 3.04 -10.45
CA PRO A 140 -3.57 4.35 -10.83
C PRO A 140 -4.56 4.25 -12.00
N THR A 141 -5.62 5.04 -11.96
CA THR A 141 -6.58 5.10 -13.08
C THR A 141 -6.02 5.98 -14.20
N LEU A 142 -6.34 5.66 -15.46
CA LEU A 142 -5.90 6.45 -16.61
C LEU A 142 -6.25 7.94 -16.48
N ALA A 143 -7.38 8.24 -15.82
CA ALA A 143 -7.85 9.61 -15.62
C ALA A 143 -6.86 10.48 -14.83
N ILE A 144 -5.99 9.90 -13.99
CA ILE A 144 -5.04 10.65 -13.16
C ILE A 144 -3.64 10.72 -13.76
N TYR A 145 -3.41 10.15 -14.94
CA TYR A 145 -2.09 10.17 -15.56
C TYR A 145 -1.73 11.61 -15.96
N PRO A 146 -0.49 12.05 -15.69
CA PRO A 146 0.05 13.25 -16.34
C PRO A 146 0.11 13.06 -17.86
N ASP A 147 -0.01 14.15 -18.63
CA ASP A 147 -0.08 14.10 -20.09
C ASP A 147 1.08 13.32 -20.72
N GLN A 148 2.31 13.49 -20.21
CA GLN A 148 3.49 12.76 -20.68
C GLN A 148 3.39 11.25 -20.43
N VAL A 149 2.91 10.85 -19.24
CA VAL A 149 2.72 9.45 -18.88
C VAL A 149 1.63 8.82 -19.75
N GLN A 150 0.56 9.56 -20.02
CA GLN A 150 -0.52 9.11 -20.90
C GLN A 150 -0.03 8.91 -22.34
N GLN A 151 0.70 9.86 -22.92
CA GLN A 151 1.25 9.73 -24.28
C GLN A 151 2.20 8.52 -24.39
N GLY A 152 3.09 8.34 -23.41
CA GLY A 152 3.97 7.18 -23.36
C GLY A 152 3.20 5.86 -23.25
N PHE A 153 2.14 5.83 -22.44
CA PHE A 153 1.29 4.65 -22.29
C PHE A 153 0.53 4.31 -23.58
N GLU A 154 0.03 5.32 -24.31
CA GLU A 154 -0.63 5.12 -25.61
C GLU A 154 0.33 4.53 -26.66
N GLN A 155 1.59 4.97 -26.67
CA GLN A 155 2.62 4.40 -27.54
C GLN A 155 2.97 2.95 -27.13
N PHE A 156 3.19 2.72 -25.84
CA PHE A 156 3.47 1.40 -25.29
C PHE A 156 2.34 0.41 -25.63
N SER A 157 1.09 0.81 -25.42
CA SER A 157 -0.08 -0.04 -25.64
C SER A 157 -0.26 -0.47 -27.10
N LYS A 158 0.19 0.35 -28.07
CA LYS A 158 0.17 -0.02 -29.50
C LYS A 158 1.14 -1.16 -29.84
N MET A 159 2.23 -1.28 -29.08
CA MET A 159 3.25 -2.32 -29.27
C MET A 159 3.03 -3.51 -28.35
N PHE A 160 2.25 -3.35 -27.29
CA PHE A 160 2.01 -4.37 -26.28
C PHE A 160 0.98 -5.40 -26.76
N ASN A 161 1.41 -6.66 -26.91
CA ASN A 161 0.52 -7.75 -27.27
C ASN A 161 -0.25 -8.26 -26.05
N THR A 162 -1.49 -7.78 -25.89
CA THR A 162 -2.40 -8.20 -24.81
C THR A 162 -2.84 -9.65 -24.90
N GLN A 163 -2.75 -10.30 -26.06
CA GLN A 163 -3.16 -11.71 -26.21
C GLN A 163 -2.10 -12.67 -25.67
N GLU A 164 -0.83 -12.31 -25.79
CA GLU A 164 0.29 -13.12 -25.29
C GLU A 164 0.56 -12.89 -23.81
N SER A 165 0.32 -11.66 -23.33
CA SER A 165 0.58 -11.30 -21.95
C SER A 165 -0.64 -11.50 -21.06
N ARG A 166 -0.48 -12.27 -19.98
CA ARG A 166 -1.47 -12.36 -18.89
C ARG A 166 -1.43 -11.15 -17.95
N ILE A 167 -0.52 -10.20 -18.20
CA ILE A 167 -0.29 -9.02 -17.37
C ILE A 167 -1.01 -7.83 -18.02
N LEU A 168 -1.69 -7.02 -17.21
CA LEU A 168 -2.34 -5.79 -17.68
C LEU A 168 -1.31 -4.83 -18.26
N ALA A 169 -1.66 -4.17 -19.37
CA ALA A 169 -0.73 -3.33 -20.13
C ALA A 169 -0.21 -2.14 -19.30
N ASP A 170 -1.08 -1.50 -18.53
CA ASP A 170 -0.76 -0.39 -17.63
C ASP A 170 0.16 -0.83 -16.50
N LEU A 171 -0.09 -1.99 -15.90
CA LEU A 171 0.79 -2.57 -14.90
C LEU A 171 2.18 -2.88 -15.48
N MET A 172 2.23 -3.47 -16.66
CA MET A 172 3.49 -3.75 -17.34
C MET A 172 4.23 -2.44 -17.64
N TYR A 173 3.54 -1.41 -18.11
CA TYR A 173 4.10 -0.10 -18.37
C TYR A 173 4.70 0.52 -17.10
N PHE A 174 3.92 0.63 -16.02
CA PHE A 174 4.40 1.23 -14.78
C PHE A 174 5.58 0.48 -14.18
N SER A 175 5.54 -0.86 -14.17
CA SER A 175 6.63 -1.66 -13.62
C SER A 175 7.89 -1.64 -14.50
N THR A 176 7.75 -1.63 -15.83
CA THR A 176 8.89 -1.58 -16.77
C THR A 176 9.63 -0.25 -16.66
N PHE A 177 8.90 0.86 -16.53
CA PHE A 177 9.47 2.20 -16.45
C PHE A 177 9.64 2.71 -15.00
N ALA A 178 9.44 1.83 -14.01
CA ALA A 178 9.51 2.14 -12.59
C ALA A 178 8.72 3.41 -12.19
N LEU A 179 7.55 3.60 -12.80
CA LEU A 179 6.71 4.76 -12.52
C LEU A 179 6.08 4.63 -11.13
N SER A 180 6.17 5.69 -10.35
CA SER A 180 5.54 5.80 -9.04
C SER A 180 4.17 6.47 -9.13
N TRP A 181 3.29 6.18 -8.17
CA TRP A 181 2.02 6.89 -8.02
C TRP A 181 1.61 7.01 -6.56
N ILE A 182 0.72 7.97 -6.31
CA ILE A 182 0.09 8.12 -5.00
C ILE A 182 -1.26 7.43 -5.01
N PHE A 183 -1.45 6.55 -4.05
CA PHE A 183 -2.72 5.90 -3.77
C PHE A 183 -3.31 6.43 -2.46
N SER A 184 -4.60 6.73 -2.48
CA SER A 184 -5.38 6.96 -1.26
C SER A 184 -6.81 6.56 -1.49
N TRP A 185 -7.49 6.19 -0.41
CA TRP A 185 -8.87 5.76 -0.44
C TRP A 185 -9.66 6.40 0.71
N GLN A 186 -10.98 6.41 0.58
CA GLN A 186 -11.90 6.85 1.63
C GLN A 186 -13.25 6.18 1.42
N TYR A 187 -14.04 6.06 2.49
CA TYR A 187 -15.39 5.55 2.39
C TYR A 187 -16.32 6.56 1.71
N ARG A 188 -17.17 6.05 0.82
CA ARG A 188 -18.26 6.81 0.19
C ARG A 188 -19.47 5.89 0.08
N TYR A 189 -20.66 6.44 0.29
CA TYR A 189 -21.88 5.74 -0.09
C TYR A 189 -21.93 5.61 -1.62
N GLY A 190 -22.15 4.39 -2.10
CA GLY A 190 -22.41 4.11 -3.50
C GLY A 190 -23.85 3.61 -3.66
N LYS A 191 -24.49 3.96 -4.77
CA LYS A 191 -25.68 3.23 -5.22
C LYS A 191 -25.22 1.87 -5.76
N ILE A 192 -25.88 0.81 -5.34
CA ILE A 192 -25.69 -0.52 -5.95
C ILE A 192 -26.36 -0.47 -7.32
N GLU A 193 -25.58 -0.14 -8.35
CA GLU A 193 -26.01 -0.32 -9.74
C GLU A 193 -25.66 -1.75 -10.16
N GLY A 194 -26.62 -2.68 -9.96
CA GLY A 194 -26.54 -4.08 -10.39
C GLY A 194 -25.84 -5.04 -9.42
N ASN A 195 -25.65 -6.29 -9.86
CA ASN A 195 -25.11 -7.42 -9.08
C ASN A 195 -23.59 -7.33 -8.76
N LYS A 196 -23.00 -6.13 -8.68
CA LYS A 196 -21.58 -6.01 -8.31
C LYS A 196 -21.46 -6.10 -6.78
N GLN A 197 -20.88 -7.22 -6.32
CA GLN A 197 -20.74 -7.58 -4.90
C GLN A 197 -19.85 -6.62 -4.10
N PHE A 198 -19.05 -5.79 -4.78
CA PHE A 198 -18.19 -4.78 -4.16
C PHE A 198 -18.41 -3.41 -4.80
N PRO A 199 -18.60 -2.34 -4.01
CA PRO A 199 -18.65 -0.99 -4.56
C PRO A 199 -17.30 -0.65 -5.18
N PRO A 200 -17.27 -0.06 -6.39
CA PRO A 200 -16.02 0.37 -7.00
C PRO A 200 -15.32 1.38 -6.09
N LEU A 201 -14.03 1.16 -5.81
CA LEU A 201 -13.18 2.17 -5.19
C LEU A 201 -13.16 3.39 -6.10
N ARG A 202 -13.84 4.47 -5.70
CA ARG A 202 -13.80 5.73 -6.43
C ARG A 202 -12.56 6.51 -6.00
N SER A 203 -11.71 6.84 -6.96
CA SER A 203 -10.56 7.71 -6.74
C SER A 203 -11.00 9.06 -6.16
N ARG A 204 -10.13 9.66 -5.35
CA ARG A 204 -10.23 11.09 -4.99
C ARG A 204 -10.21 11.95 -6.25
N SER A 205 -10.78 13.16 -6.18
CA SER A 205 -10.69 14.11 -7.30
C SER A 205 -9.23 14.55 -7.46
N LYS A 206 -8.83 14.92 -8.69
CA LYS A 206 -7.47 15.40 -8.97
C LYS A 206 -7.06 16.53 -8.00
N GLU A 207 -7.98 17.45 -7.69
CA GLU A 207 -7.71 18.57 -6.79
C GLU A 207 -7.43 18.12 -5.35
N SER A 208 -8.22 17.17 -4.84
CA SER A 208 -8.01 16.64 -3.48
C SER A 208 -6.74 15.81 -3.36
N LEU A 209 -6.35 15.08 -4.42
CA LEU A 209 -5.06 14.40 -4.50
C LEU A 209 -3.91 15.41 -4.60
N ALA A 210 -4.05 16.48 -5.39
CA ALA A 210 -3.03 17.51 -5.53
C ALA A 210 -2.79 18.27 -4.22
N LYS A 211 -3.84 18.57 -3.46
CA LYS A 211 -3.71 19.19 -2.13
C LYS A 211 -2.93 18.29 -1.16
N ASN A 212 -3.34 17.03 -1.06
CA ASN A 212 -2.66 16.00 -0.26
C ASN A 212 -1.20 15.81 -0.69
N LEU A 213 -0.94 15.75 -2.00
CA LEU A 213 0.40 15.64 -2.57
C LEU A 213 1.25 16.85 -2.21
N LYS A 214 0.72 18.07 -2.28
CA LYS A 214 1.45 19.29 -1.89
C LYS A 214 1.85 19.26 -0.41
N GLU A 215 0.94 18.82 0.46
CA GLU A 215 1.23 18.62 1.89
C GLU A 215 2.33 17.57 2.08
N VAL A 216 2.29 16.44 1.36
CA VAL A 216 3.33 15.40 1.44
C VAL A 216 4.68 15.85 0.87
N LEU A 217 4.70 16.50 -0.30
CA LEU A 217 5.95 17.02 -0.88
C LEU A 217 6.61 18.05 0.04
N GLN A 218 5.82 18.87 0.73
CA GLN A 218 6.35 19.81 1.70
C GLN A 218 7.00 19.10 2.90
N ILE A 219 6.40 18.01 3.38
CA ILE A 219 6.99 17.17 4.44
C ILE A 219 8.29 16.54 3.95
N LEU A 220 8.29 15.92 2.77
CA LEU A 220 9.48 15.28 2.18
C LEU A 220 10.64 16.29 1.97
N GLN A 221 10.33 17.51 1.52
CA GLN A 221 11.32 18.57 1.33
C GLN A 221 11.91 19.07 2.66
N GLN A 222 11.06 19.24 3.69
CA GLN A 222 11.52 19.64 5.03
C GLN A 222 12.50 18.62 5.62
N GLU A 223 12.26 17.34 5.40
CA GLU A 223 13.14 16.27 5.90
C GLU A 223 14.47 16.19 5.13
N GLU A 224 14.49 16.46 3.81
CA GLU A 224 15.75 16.59 3.06
C GLU A 224 16.62 17.74 3.62
N GLU A 225 15.99 18.85 4.02
CA GLU A 225 16.66 19.99 4.66
C GLU A 225 17.16 19.64 6.08
N GLU A 226 16.35 18.98 6.90
CA GLU A 226 16.71 18.58 8.27
C GLU A 226 17.84 17.53 8.29
N CYS A 227 17.79 16.52 7.41
CA CYS A 227 18.82 15.50 7.29
C CYS A 227 20.16 16.07 6.78
N SER A 228 20.12 17.18 6.03
CA SER A 228 21.34 17.92 5.64
C SER A 228 21.96 18.72 6.79
N SER A 229 21.15 19.15 7.76
CA SER A 229 21.56 19.97 8.91
C SER A 229 22.07 19.13 10.09
N SER A 230 21.44 17.98 10.35
CA SER A 230 21.75 17.11 11.50
C SER A 230 23.05 16.32 11.38
N LYS A 231 23.78 16.41 10.26
CA LYS A 231 25.16 15.88 10.14
C LYS A 231 26.20 16.53 11.07
N LYS A 232 25.81 17.38 12.01
CA LYS A 232 26.74 18.07 12.92
C LYS A 232 26.58 17.82 14.42
N GLU A 233 25.53 17.18 14.91
CA GLU A 233 25.36 17.05 16.36
C GLU A 233 24.81 15.66 16.73
N GLU A 234 25.71 14.69 16.81
CA GLU A 234 25.49 13.49 17.63
C GLU A 234 25.69 13.90 19.10
N THR A 235 24.71 13.66 19.97
CA THR A 235 24.79 12.80 21.18
C THR A 235 23.48 12.89 22.01
N SER A 236 23.04 11.72 22.49
CA SER A 236 22.17 11.43 23.66
C SER A 236 20.63 11.35 23.50
N SER A 237 20.19 10.09 23.37
CA SER A 237 19.19 9.35 24.19
C SER A 237 17.86 10.00 24.60
N SER A 238 16.77 9.37 24.18
CA SER A 238 15.58 9.14 25.01
C SER A 238 14.79 7.93 24.51
N GLU A 239 14.49 7.02 25.43
CA GLU A 239 13.73 5.78 25.29
C GLU A 239 12.24 6.06 25.07
N GLU A 240 11.64 5.65 23.94
CA GLU A 240 10.18 5.50 23.82
C GLU A 240 9.81 4.31 22.92
N GLU A 241 8.81 3.55 23.42
CA GLU A 241 8.12 2.38 22.89
C GLU A 241 8.58 1.82 21.53
N ASP A 242 9.45 0.82 21.69
CA ASP A 242 10.07 -0.08 20.72
C ASP A 242 9.03 -0.79 19.82
N ASP A 243 8.59 -0.13 18.74
CA ASP A 243 8.20 -0.83 17.51
C ASP A 243 9.51 -1.43 16.91
N SER A 244 10.09 -2.42 17.61
CA SER A 244 11.34 -3.15 17.28
C SER A 244 11.32 -3.84 15.91
N PHE A 245 10.21 -3.73 15.19
CA PHE A 245 10.04 -4.20 13.83
C PHE A 245 10.79 -3.35 12.80
N TYR A 246 10.96 -2.04 13.05
CA TYR A 246 11.65 -1.15 12.11
C TYR A 246 13.09 -0.93 12.55
N GLN A 247 13.98 -1.83 12.17
CA GLN A 247 15.40 -1.47 12.17
C GLN A 247 15.62 -0.45 11.06
N ASN A 248 16.15 0.71 11.43
CA ASN A 248 16.54 1.80 10.55
C ASN A 248 17.49 1.25 9.47
N GLU A 249 16.96 0.97 8.28
CA GLU A 249 17.78 0.76 7.08
C GLU A 249 18.11 2.14 6.50
N ASP A 250 19.05 2.82 7.16
CA ASP A 250 19.85 3.91 6.58
C ASP A 250 20.85 3.31 5.58
N ASP A 251 20.37 2.65 4.53
CA ASP A 251 21.22 2.15 3.44
C ASP A 251 20.33 1.80 2.26
N CYS A 252 20.09 2.72 1.32
CA CYS A 252 19.78 2.43 -0.10
C CYS A 252 19.46 3.72 -0.87
N TRP A 253 20.50 4.52 -1.15
CA TRP A 253 20.49 5.47 -2.26
C TRP A 253 21.79 5.29 -3.05
N TYR A 254 21.74 4.51 -4.12
CA TYR A 254 22.64 4.59 -5.28
C TYR A 254 21.89 4.16 -6.53
#